data_AF-A0A924BS15-F1
#
_entry.id   AF-A0A924BS15-F1
#
_cell.length_a   1.000
_cell.length_b   1.000
_cell.length_c   1.000
_cell.angle_alpha   90.00
_cell.angle_beta   90.00
_cell.angle_gamma   90.00
#
_symmetry.space_group_name_H-M   'P 1'
#
loop_
_entity.id
_entity.type
_entity.pdbx_description
1 polymer ?
#
loop_
_entity_poly.entity_id
_entity_poly.type
_entity_poly.pdbx_seq_one_letter_code
_entity_poly.pdbx_strand_id
1 'polypeptide(L)'
;MGIIKMRKGVVKYFRGLATLAFLTCSFTVQAQIKFSSDPSVFSNDVTTILSASKNEAAIQSAQQFTGIWGSFSEPEKKRIIEVSQKLQKSKKLRSFPDFSNFFADLHLIKSKGMAAHELDTFLIICDKVITEYDTRKFGAFLSGTRLIMEKQMLFESKFNNLYFTGGTFSFSMADGAPDQGAVVVEETEAPKEEQSWDTGWDTPTTTEETWGATEEPVVEETPVVVAPEEEVIDYSIGYEAAPQPAIQGPVIVFEKTDLTLVTPYDSIQLKGVSGALRLSDFLFIANGGKVDWSSAGETGAYCELSKYNFLVKSYKFEAADAKLYYPARTDSVVLGVFKLNSQKYKDPTDKNWPRFISYKSNIPVKGLGDNIKYEGGLSLSGKRVYSSSLDEGFSKIQVLHNGVPTIRAISNRFQLGDSIITSEFTSISVYQEKDSIYHPGAVFKYNKNTSKLRLTKKGGYRVAPFIDSYHKLEITADAMVWDMNTSEIVFEIVNARGQIAAVFESEEYFSEQKYSKLQGIYRFHPLAVIVGYSDSQKKKGFYSNDVATAYKVDPKTMKGAMTSLMKQGFIDYNSRTGYIKLKDKARHYVLSRRDKKDYDNITFISISPAGGNAVLDLNTKELTVKGVSRVN
;
A
#
# COMPACT_ATOMS: atom_id res chain seq x y z
N MET A 1 -17.63 49.25 -43.78
CA MET A 1 -16.82 49.75 -42.64
C MET A 1 -16.64 48.60 -41.67
N GLY A 2 -15.41 48.29 -41.25
CA GLY A 2 -15.05 47.05 -40.55
C GLY A 2 -13.93 46.29 -41.30
N ILE A 3 -12.77 46.12 -40.66
CA ILE A 3 -11.49 45.77 -41.30
C ILE A 3 -11.05 44.35 -40.92
N ILE A 4 -10.53 43.57 -41.88
CA ILE A 4 -9.93 42.24 -41.66
C ILE A 4 -8.71 41.99 -42.60
N LYS A 5 -7.68 41.31 -42.06
CA LYS A 5 -6.60 40.47 -42.68
C LYS A 5 -5.31 41.06 -43.29
N MET A 6 -4.20 40.66 -42.65
CA MET A 6 -3.07 39.80 -43.12
C MET A 6 -2.26 40.12 -44.40
N ARG A 7 -0.95 39.80 -44.35
CA ARG A 7 -0.06 39.58 -45.50
C ARG A 7 0.85 38.35 -45.31
N LYS A 8 1.33 37.75 -46.41
CA LYS A 8 2.27 36.60 -46.48
C LYS A 8 3.17 36.71 -47.74
N GLY A 9 4.46 36.33 -47.61
CA GLY A 9 5.34 35.81 -48.67
C GLY A 9 5.93 36.78 -49.72
N VAL A 10 6.91 36.44 -50.59
CA VAL A 10 7.95 35.37 -50.77
C VAL A 10 8.95 35.91 -51.88
N VAL A 11 10.07 35.21 -52.21
CA VAL A 11 11.02 35.36 -53.39
C VAL A 11 12.38 36.02 -53.01
N LYS A 12 13.64 35.52 -53.22
CA LYS A 12 14.44 34.82 -54.28
C LYS A 12 15.07 35.77 -55.34
N TYR A 13 16.31 35.63 -55.87
CA TYR A 13 17.50 34.81 -55.51
C TYR A 13 18.80 35.29 -56.25
N PHE A 14 19.97 34.77 -55.82
CA PHE A 14 21.24 34.54 -56.58
C PHE A 14 22.16 35.68 -57.16
N ARG A 15 23.36 35.79 -56.53
CA ARG A 15 24.76 35.89 -57.06
C ARG A 15 25.24 36.93 -58.10
N GLY A 16 26.40 37.55 -57.78
CA GLY A 16 27.47 37.89 -58.76
C GLY A 16 28.62 38.80 -58.27
N LEU A 17 29.81 38.23 -57.97
CA LEU A 17 31.12 38.90 -57.72
C LEU A 17 31.18 39.90 -56.52
N ALA A 18 32.32 40.23 -55.87
CA ALA A 18 33.76 39.95 -56.11
C ALA A 18 34.56 39.83 -54.77
N THR A 19 35.90 39.93 -54.88
CA THR A 19 36.93 40.11 -53.82
C THR A 19 37.28 38.93 -52.90
N LEU A 20 38.34 38.23 -53.33
CA LEU A 20 39.23 37.39 -52.52
C LEU A 20 40.09 38.29 -51.61
N ALA A 21 40.07 38.06 -50.30
CA ALA A 21 41.00 38.69 -49.35
C ALA A 21 41.54 37.63 -48.37
N PHE A 22 42.86 37.64 -48.15
CA PHE A 22 43.54 36.74 -47.23
C PHE A 22 43.01 36.89 -45.80
N LEU A 23 42.37 35.85 -45.28
CA LEU A 23 42.21 35.67 -43.84
C LEU A 23 42.97 34.40 -43.43
N THR A 24 44.21 34.58 -43.00
CA THR A 24 44.98 33.54 -42.32
C THR A 24 44.39 33.29 -40.95
N CYS A 25 43.31 32.52 -40.90
CA CYS A 25 42.84 31.90 -39.67
C CYS A 25 43.93 30.97 -39.15
N SER A 26 44.72 31.46 -38.20
CA SER A 26 45.57 30.63 -37.37
C SER A 26 44.68 29.68 -36.60
N PHE A 27 44.47 28.48 -37.14
CA PHE A 27 44.01 27.34 -36.36
C PHE A 27 45.09 27.07 -35.31
N THR A 28 44.91 27.61 -34.11
CA THR A 28 45.56 27.07 -32.92
C THR A 28 45.05 25.66 -32.76
N VAL A 29 45.79 24.70 -33.32
CA VAL A 29 45.63 23.28 -33.02
C VAL A 29 45.89 23.16 -31.53
N GLN A 30 44.79 23.13 -30.77
CA GLN A 30 44.82 22.93 -29.34
C GLN A 30 45.26 21.48 -29.15
N ALA A 31 46.57 21.31 -28.96
CA ALA A 31 47.18 20.00 -28.84
C ALA A 31 46.44 19.22 -27.75
N GLN A 32 45.91 18.04 -28.08
CA GLN A 32 45.31 17.18 -27.08
C GLN A 32 46.41 16.77 -26.09
N ILE A 33 46.41 17.42 -24.92
CA ILE A 33 47.31 17.11 -23.82
C ILE A 33 47.04 15.67 -23.41
N LYS A 34 48.01 14.79 -23.63
CA LYS A 34 47.91 13.37 -23.30
C LYS A 34 48.55 13.10 -21.96
N PHE A 35 48.01 12.16 -21.19
CA PHE A 35 48.69 11.65 -20.01
C PHE A 35 49.98 10.94 -20.41
N SER A 36 51.12 11.40 -19.88
CA SER A 36 52.42 10.74 -20.03
C SER A 36 52.38 9.31 -19.47
N SER A 37 53.26 8.46 -19.98
CA SER A 37 53.56 7.15 -19.39
C SER A 37 54.61 7.22 -18.27
N ASP A 38 55.25 8.37 -18.09
CA ASP A 38 56.28 8.61 -17.07
C ASP A 38 55.64 9.06 -15.73
N PRO A 39 55.80 8.29 -14.64
CA PRO A 39 55.26 8.66 -13.32
C PRO A 39 55.77 9.99 -12.76
N SER A 40 56.94 10.47 -13.19
CA SER A 40 57.51 11.74 -12.75
C SER A 40 56.82 12.98 -13.36
N VAL A 41 56.21 12.81 -14.53
CA VAL A 41 55.51 13.88 -15.27
C VAL A 41 53.99 13.81 -15.09
N PHE A 42 53.45 12.59 -14.93
CA PHE A 42 52.00 12.33 -14.93
C PHE A 42 51.16 13.22 -13.98
N SER A 43 51.63 13.52 -12.77
CA SER A 43 50.91 14.40 -11.83
C SER A 43 50.76 15.84 -12.35
N ASN A 44 51.73 16.33 -13.13
CA ASN A 44 51.67 17.64 -13.76
C ASN A 44 50.69 17.63 -14.95
N ASP A 45 50.59 16.53 -15.68
CA ASP A 45 49.58 16.35 -16.74
C ASP A 45 48.16 16.38 -16.15
N VAL A 46 47.91 15.70 -15.02
CA VAL A 46 46.63 15.76 -14.29
C VAL A 46 46.28 17.21 -13.94
N THR A 47 47.21 17.95 -13.35
CA THR A 47 47.01 19.37 -13.01
C THR A 47 46.64 20.19 -14.24
N THR A 48 47.34 19.99 -15.35
CA THR A 48 47.13 20.74 -16.59
C THR A 48 45.77 20.41 -17.24
N ILE A 49 45.40 19.13 -17.31
CA ILE A 49 44.16 18.65 -17.94
C ILE A 49 42.91 19.04 -17.15
N LEU A 50 42.95 19.00 -15.81
CA LEU A 50 41.81 19.39 -14.98
C LEU A 50 41.66 20.91 -14.89
N SER A 51 42.77 21.66 -14.77
CA SER A 51 42.75 23.13 -14.73
C SER A 51 42.26 23.76 -16.03
N ALA A 52 42.41 23.07 -17.17
CA ALA A 52 41.85 23.51 -18.46
C ALA A 52 40.33 23.73 -18.43
N SER A 53 39.60 23.10 -17.51
CA SER A 53 38.16 23.31 -17.32
C SER A 53 37.78 24.66 -16.70
N LYS A 54 38.74 25.34 -16.02
CA LYS A 54 38.52 26.50 -15.16
C LYS A 54 37.48 26.31 -14.04
N ASN A 55 37.11 25.06 -13.73
CA ASN A 55 36.18 24.73 -12.66
C ASN A 55 36.93 24.54 -11.34
N GLU A 56 36.49 25.20 -10.27
CA GLU A 56 37.16 25.16 -8.96
C GLU A 56 37.26 23.75 -8.38
N ALA A 57 36.19 22.95 -8.48
CA ALA A 57 36.19 21.57 -7.98
C ALA A 57 37.15 20.67 -8.78
N ALA A 58 37.32 20.91 -10.09
CA ALA A 58 38.31 20.19 -10.89
C ALA A 58 39.75 20.58 -10.52
N ILE A 59 40.01 21.88 -10.30
CA ILE A 59 41.32 22.37 -9.84
C ILE A 59 41.65 21.79 -8.46
N GLN A 60 40.69 21.79 -7.53
CA GLN A 60 40.83 21.18 -6.20
C GLN A 60 41.11 19.67 -6.28
N SER A 61 40.34 18.94 -7.09
CA SER A 61 40.54 17.49 -7.30
C SER A 61 41.95 17.18 -7.80
N ALA A 62 42.48 18.02 -8.69
CA ALA A 62 43.85 17.88 -9.19
C ALA A 62 44.90 18.14 -8.09
N GLN A 63 44.76 19.22 -7.32
CA GLN A 63 45.66 19.57 -6.21
C GLN A 63 45.67 18.49 -5.12
N GLN A 64 44.50 17.95 -4.78
CA GLN A 64 44.34 16.86 -3.81
C GLN A 64 45.02 15.57 -4.30
N PHE A 65 44.85 15.21 -5.57
CA PHE A 65 45.51 14.05 -6.16
C PHE A 65 47.04 14.22 -6.25
N THR A 66 47.55 15.37 -6.71
CA THR A 66 49.00 15.58 -6.83
C THR A 66 49.68 15.62 -5.48
N GLY A 67 49.05 16.21 -4.46
CA GLY A 67 49.55 16.22 -3.09
C GLY A 67 49.76 14.83 -2.48
N ILE A 68 49.03 13.81 -2.96
CA ILE A 68 49.18 12.41 -2.50
C ILE A 68 49.94 11.50 -3.49
N TRP A 69 50.33 11.98 -4.67
CA TRP A 69 50.90 11.14 -5.73
C TRP A 69 52.14 10.34 -5.29
N GLY A 70 52.96 10.93 -4.42
CA GLY A 70 54.13 10.27 -3.82
C GLY A 70 53.81 9.12 -2.86
N SER A 71 52.56 9.02 -2.36
CA SER A 71 52.13 7.97 -1.42
C SER A 71 51.72 6.66 -2.10
N PHE A 72 51.54 6.67 -3.42
CA PHE A 72 51.27 5.46 -4.19
C PHE A 72 52.55 4.65 -4.42
N SER A 73 52.45 3.33 -4.36
CA SER A 73 53.53 2.42 -4.74
C SER A 73 53.74 2.40 -6.26
N GLU A 74 54.90 1.95 -6.74
CA GLU A 74 55.18 1.91 -8.19
C GLU A 74 54.18 1.05 -9.00
N PRO A 75 53.69 -0.11 -8.50
CA PRO A 75 52.58 -0.83 -9.13
C PRO A 75 51.28 -0.01 -9.21
N GLU A 76 50.89 0.64 -8.10
CA GLU A 76 49.69 1.50 -8.06
C GLU A 76 49.80 2.66 -9.07
N LYS A 77 50.94 3.38 -9.09
CA LYS A 77 51.21 4.47 -10.04
C LYS A 77 51.08 4.00 -11.48
N LYS A 78 51.72 2.89 -11.84
CA LYS A 78 51.65 2.30 -13.18
C LYS A 78 50.20 1.99 -13.57
N ARG A 79 49.42 1.39 -12.67
CA ARG A 79 48.02 1.04 -12.94
C ARG A 79 47.13 2.27 -13.09
N ILE A 80 47.32 3.29 -12.25
CA ILE A 80 46.61 4.57 -12.37
C ILE A 80 46.91 5.23 -13.73
N ILE A 81 48.17 5.24 -14.17
CA ILE A 81 48.57 5.79 -15.47
C ILE A 81 47.90 5.01 -16.63
N GLU A 82 47.95 3.68 -16.62
CA GLU A 82 47.32 2.82 -17.63
C GLU A 82 45.82 3.09 -17.76
N VAL A 83 45.10 3.10 -16.64
CA VAL A 83 43.66 3.37 -16.60
C VAL A 83 43.37 4.81 -17.06
N SER A 84 44.12 5.81 -16.59
CA SER A 84 43.97 7.22 -17.03
C SER A 84 44.15 7.40 -18.54
N GLN A 85 45.14 6.71 -19.12
CA GLN A 85 45.35 6.73 -20.57
C GLN A 85 44.22 6.03 -21.34
N LYS A 86 43.66 4.93 -20.83
CA LYS A 86 42.47 4.28 -21.41
C LYS A 86 41.24 5.20 -21.34
N LEU A 87 41.00 5.80 -20.17
CA LEU A 87 39.97 6.82 -19.92
C LEU A 87 40.04 7.93 -20.96
N GLN A 88 41.23 8.48 -21.21
CA GLN A 88 41.45 9.52 -22.21
C GLN A 88 41.27 9.03 -23.65
N LYS A 89 41.78 7.83 -23.99
CA LYS A 89 41.67 7.23 -25.34
C LYS A 89 40.21 6.98 -25.76
N SER A 90 39.30 6.75 -24.82
CA SER A 90 37.87 6.58 -25.14
C SER A 90 37.24 7.82 -25.80
N LYS A 91 37.82 9.01 -25.59
CA LYS A 91 37.27 10.33 -25.99
C LYS A 91 35.83 10.61 -25.50
N LYS A 92 35.32 9.80 -24.56
CA LYS A 92 33.97 9.92 -24.00
C LYS A 92 33.89 10.86 -22.79
N LEU A 93 35.03 11.19 -22.17
CA LEU A 93 35.11 11.83 -20.84
C LEU A 93 35.65 13.27 -20.91
N ARG A 94 35.14 14.13 -20.05
CA ARG A 94 35.50 15.55 -19.91
C ARG A 94 36.36 15.78 -18.67
N SER A 95 37.15 16.86 -18.67
CA SER A 95 37.91 17.30 -17.48
C SER A 95 37.03 17.47 -16.24
N PHE A 96 35.79 17.95 -16.43
CA PHE A 96 34.76 18.03 -15.39
C PHE A 96 33.40 17.57 -15.97
N PRO A 97 32.59 16.80 -15.22
CA PRO A 97 32.88 16.22 -13.90
C PRO A 97 33.74 14.94 -13.97
N ASP A 98 33.90 14.34 -15.15
CA ASP A 98 34.28 12.93 -15.28
C ASP A 98 35.71 12.64 -14.76
N PHE A 99 36.74 13.31 -15.29
CA PHE A 99 38.12 13.16 -14.77
C PHE A 99 38.28 13.75 -13.36
N SER A 100 37.59 14.85 -13.05
CA SER A 100 37.59 15.44 -11.70
C SER A 100 37.14 14.43 -10.64
N ASN A 101 36.06 13.68 -10.89
CA ASN A 101 35.60 12.65 -9.97
C ASN A 101 36.59 11.48 -9.90
N PHE A 102 37.08 10.96 -11.03
CA PHE A 102 38.07 9.86 -11.02
C PHE A 102 39.31 10.17 -10.18
N PHE A 103 39.93 11.36 -10.31
CA PHE A 103 41.09 11.72 -9.50
C PHE A 103 40.75 12.07 -8.04
N ALA A 104 39.56 12.62 -7.78
CA ALA A 104 39.05 12.80 -6.42
C ALA A 104 38.80 11.45 -5.73
N ASP A 105 38.26 10.46 -6.44
CA ASP A 105 38.01 9.11 -5.92
C ASP A 105 39.32 8.41 -5.56
N LEU A 106 40.33 8.47 -6.44
CA LEU A 106 41.68 7.98 -6.12
C LEU A 106 42.29 8.68 -4.89
N HIS A 107 42.05 9.99 -4.73
CA HIS A 107 42.46 10.72 -3.54
C HIS A 107 41.73 10.24 -2.28
N LEU A 108 40.41 10.04 -2.36
CA LEU A 108 39.58 9.62 -1.23
C LEU A 108 39.90 8.19 -0.78
N ILE A 109 40.10 7.24 -1.72
CA ILE A 109 40.50 5.85 -1.41
C ILE A 109 41.80 5.83 -0.61
N LYS A 110 42.82 6.57 -1.07
CA LYS A 110 44.15 6.60 -0.43
C LYS A 110 44.15 7.37 0.89
N SER A 111 43.50 8.55 0.94
CA SER A 111 43.47 9.40 2.14
C SER A 111 42.63 8.85 3.29
N LYS A 112 41.58 8.06 2.99
CA LYS A 112 40.78 7.35 4.00
C LYS A 112 41.43 6.05 4.49
N GLY A 113 42.59 5.66 3.94
CA GLY A 113 43.30 4.44 4.35
C GLY A 113 42.52 3.15 4.03
N MET A 114 41.78 3.12 2.92
CA MET A 114 41.13 1.89 2.46
C MET A 114 42.18 0.81 2.16
N ALA A 115 41.80 -0.47 2.29
CA ALA A 115 42.71 -1.57 2.03
C ALA A 115 43.22 -1.56 0.57
N ALA A 116 44.47 -1.96 0.33
CA ALA A 116 45.10 -1.82 -0.99
C ALA A 116 44.29 -2.48 -2.14
N HIS A 117 43.62 -3.60 -1.87
CA HIS A 117 42.78 -4.29 -2.86
C HIS A 117 41.53 -3.50 -3.28
N GLU A 118 41.07 -2.51 -2.50
CA GLU A 118 39.97 -1.62 -2.86
C GLU A 118 40.37 -0.69 -4.00
N LEU A 119 41.61 -0.18 -3.98
CA LEU A 119 42.18 0.63 -5.07
C LEU A 119 42.30 -0.20 -6.36
N ASP A 120 42.83 -1.42 -6.26
CA ASP A 120 42.91 -2.33 -7.40
C ASP A 120 41.51 -2.67 -7.95
N THR A 121 40.54 -2.94 -7.08
CA THR A 121 39.16 -3.26 -7.49
C THR A 121 38.46 -2.06 -8.13
N PHE A 122 38.60 -0.85 -7.58
CA PHE A 122 38.12 0.39 -8.19
C PHE A 122 38.73 0.62 -9.59
N LEU A 123 40.05 0.39 -9.74
CA LEU A 123 40.74 0.54 -11.03
C LEU A 123 40.35 -0.56 -12.03
N ILE A 124 40.07 -1.79 -11.58
CA ILE A 124 39.53 -2.88 -12.41
C ILE A 124 38.10 -2.53 -12.87
N ILE A 125 37.25 -2.01 -11.98
CA ILE A 125 35.92 -1.55 -12.32
C ILE A 125 36.00 -0.42 -13.36
N CYS A 126 36.87 0.57 -13.17
CA CYS A 126 37.04 1.65 -14.15
C CYS A 126 37.49 1.12 -15.52
N ASP A 127 38.36 0.11 -15.56
CA ASP A 127 38.85 -0.53 -16.78
C ASP A 127 37.78 -1.39 -17.50
N LYS A 128 36.87 -2.04 -16.75
CA LYS A 128 35.74 -2.78 -17.34
C LYS A 128 34.60 -1.85 -17.79
N VAL A 129 34.21 -0.89 -16.96
CA VAL A 129 33.03 -0.05 -17.21
C VAL A 129 33.25 0.87 -18.41
N ILE A 130 34.48 1.34 -18.64
CA ILE A 130 34.80 2.13 -19.84
C ILE A 130 34.71 1.33 -21.16
N THR A 131 34.98 0.02 -21.13
CA THR A 131 34.93 -0.86 -22.31
C THR A 131 33.54 -1.43 -22.57
N GLU A 132 32.81 -1.80 -21.52
CA GLU A 132 31.55 -2.55 -21.61
C GLU A 132 30.29 -1.66 -21.49
N TYR A 133 30.39 -0.47 -20.89
CA TYR A 133 29.23 0.39 -20.57
C TYR A 133 29.29 1.74 -21.30
N ASP A 134 28.15 2.45 -21.29
CA ASP A 134 28.05 3.80 -21.86
C ASP A 134 28.58 4.87 -20.90
N THR A 135 28.88 6.05 -21.45
CA THR A 135 29.44 7.20 -20.73
C THR A 135 28.60 7.65 -19.54
N ARG A 136 27.26 7.55 -19.60
CA ARG A 136 26.39 7.98 -18.49
C ARG A 136 26.50 7.03 -17.32
N LYS A 137 26.53 5.71 -17.57
CA LYS A 137 26.72 4.70 -16.52
C LYS A 137 28.09 4.81 -15.85
N PHE A 138 29.15 5.08 -16.62
CA PHE A 138 30.47 5.35 -16.04
C PHE A 138 30.50 6.66 -15.22
N GLY A 139 29.89 7.73 -15.73
CA GLY A 139 29.74 8.99 -14.98
C GLY A 139 28.97 8.82 -13.67
N ALA A 140 27.89 8.02 -13.68
CA ALA A 140 27.11 7.67 -12.50
C ALA A 140 27.91 6.84 -11.48
N PHE A 141 28.74 5.90 -11.94
CA PHE A 141 29.67 5.15 -11.09
C PHE A 141 30.64 6.09 -10.35
N LEU A 142 31.33 6.97 -11.07
CA LEU A 142 32.27 7.92 -10.45
C LEU A 142 31.56 8.92 -9.52
N SER A 143 30.45 9.52 -9.95
CA SER A 143 29.73 10.50 -9.12
C SER A 143 29.12 9.87 -7.86
N GLY A 144 28.63 8.63 -7.95
CA GLY A 144 28.09 7.89 -6.81
C GLY A 144 29.19 7.45 -5.83
N THR A 145 30.32 6.97 -6.36
CA THR A 145 31.52 6.63 -5.58
C THR A 145 32.03 7.85 -4.80
N ARG A 146 32.14 9.00 -5.48
CA ARG A 146 32.47 10.28 -4.84
C ARG A 146 31.48 10.67 -3.75
N LEU A 147 30.16 10.58 -4.01
CA LEU A 147 29.12 10.95 -3.04
C LEU A 147 29.20 10.10 -1.76
N ILE A 148 29.43 8.79 -1.92
CA ILE A 148 29.60 7.83 -0.82
C ILE A 148 30.84 8.15 0.01
N MET A 149 31.97 8.39 -0.64
CA MET A 149 33.23 8.67 0.06
C MET A 149 33.27 10.08 0.67
N GLU A 150 32.83 11.10 -0.05
CA GLU A 150 32.93 12.51 0.38
C GLU A 150 31.86 12.89 1.41
N LYS A 151 30.60 12.44 1.23
CA LYS A 151 29.46 12.87 2.07
C LYS A 151 28.82 11.77 2.91
N GLN A 152 29.22 10.51 2.77
CA GLN A 152 28.53 9.35 3.36
C GLN A 152 27.05 9.26 2.94
N MET A 153 26.78 9.51 1.65
CA MET A 153 25.43 9.48 1.07
C MET A 153 25.36 8.51 -0.11
N LEU A 154 24.28 7.74 -0.19
CA LEU A 154 23.94 6.92 -1.37
C LEU A 154 23.18 7.76 -2.41
N PHE A 155 22.46 8.80 -1.98
CA PHE A 155 21.71 9.71 -2.85
C PHE A 155 21.52 11.09 -2.19
N GLU A 156 21.55 12.15 -3.00
CA GLU A 156 21.34 13.53 -2.59
C GLU A 156 20.41 14.26 -3.57
N SER A 157 19.37 14.92 -3.05
CA SER A 157 18.48 15.78 -3.85
C SER A 157 17.74 16.80 -2.98
N LYS A 158 16.88 17.62 -3.60
CA LYS A 158 15.98 18.53 -2.86
C LYS A 158 14.75 17.84 -2.24
N PHE A 159 14.48 16.58 -2.61
CA PHE A 159 13.24 15.87 -2.25
C PHE A 159 13.50 14.69 -1.29
N ASN A 160 14.61 13.99 -1.47
CA ASN A 160 15.09 12.96 -0.57
C ASN A 160 16.62 12.89 -0.57
N ASN A 161 17.18 12.57 0.59
CA ASN A 161 18.58 12.30 0.84
C ASN A 161 18.68 10.94 1.53
N LEU A 162 19.65 10.11 1.14
CA LEU A 162 19.90 8.81 1.76
C LEU A 162 21.33 8.78 2.29
N TYR A 163 21.47 8.88 3.61
CA TYR A 163 22.75 8.80 4.31
C TYR A 163 23.05 7.35 4.71
N PHE A 164 24.32 7.02 4.90
CA PHE A 164 24.74 5.81 5.62
C PHE A 164 25.72 6.16 6.75
N THR A 165 25.66 5.41 7.84
CA THR A 165 26.55 5.56 9.01
C THR A 165 26.88 4.20 9.60
N GLY A 166 28.01 4.09 10.32
CA GLY A 166 28.48 2.80 10.84
C GLY A 166 28.87 1.80 9.72
N GLY A 167 29.09 0.55 10.12
CA GLY A 167 29.44 -0.57 9.24
C GLY A 167 30.69 -0.32 8.37
N THR A 168 30.77 -1.03 7.24
CA THR A 168 31.82 -0.87 6.22
C THR A 168 31.23 -0.90 4.82
N PHE A 169 31.98 -0.39 3.83
CA PHE A 169 31.66 -0.60 2.42
C PHE A 169 32.92 -0.99 1.62
N SER A 170 32.72 -1.70 0.52
CA SER A 170 33.78 -2.14 -0.40
C SER A 170 33.33 -2.08 -1.86
N PHE A 171 34.28 -2.01 -2.79
CA PHE A 171 34.02 -2.13 -4.22
C PHE A 171 33.92 -3.60 -4.63
N SER A 172 33.00 -3.93 -5.53
CA SER A 172 32.91 -5.28 -6.10
C SER A 172 32.41 -5.28 -7.55
N MET A 173 32.81 -6.30 -8.30
CA MET A 173 32.24 -6.62 -9.61
C MET A 173 31.40 -7.89 -9.44
N ALA A 174 30.08 -7.75 -9.47
CA ALA A 174 29.18 -8.87 -9.24
C ALA A 174 28.94 -9.66 -10.54
N ASP A 175 29.29 -10.94 -10.52
CA ASP A 175 29.01 -11.89 -11.60
C ASP A 175 27.62 -12.51 -11.38
N GLY A 176 26.68 -12.21 -12.27
CA GLY A 176 25.33 -12.78 -12.25
C GLY A 176 24.79 -12.96 -13.66
N ALA A 177 23.94 -13.97 -13.87
CA ALA A 177 23.32 -14.21 -15.18
C ALA A 177 22.24 -13.15 -15.48
N PRO A 178 22.31 -12.41 -16.61
CA PRO A 178 21.36 -11.35 -16.92
C PRO A 178 19.96 -11.92 -17.13
N ASP A 179 19.01 -11.48 -16.31
CA ASP A 179 17.59 -11.78 -16.51
C ASP A 179 16.86 -10.60 -17.16
N GLN A 180 15.88 -10.90 -18.00
CA GLN A 180 15.09 -9.94 -18.78
C GLN A 180 13.93 -9.37 -17.93
N GLY A 181 14.29 -8.90 -16.73
CA GLY A 181 13.37 -8.40 -15.70
C GLY A 181 13.61 -6.95 -15.34
N ALA A 182 13.79 -6.06 -16.34
CA ALA A 182 13.82 -4.63 -16.10
C ALA A 182 12.42 -4.14 -15.70
N VAL A 183 12.12 -4.19 -14.40
CA VAL A 183 10.93 -3.53 -13.85
C VAL A 183 11.00 -2.05 -14.20
N VAL A 184 10.07 -1.59 -15.04
CA VAL A 184 9.91 -0.17 -15.35
C VAL A 184 9.34 0.51 -14.12
N VAL A 185 10.21 0.89 -13.20
CA VAL A 185 9.90 1.89 -12.17
C VAL A 185 9.98 3.23 -12.88
N GLU A 186 8.83 3.84 -13.15
CA GLU A 186 8.74 5.14 -13.84
C GLU A 186 9.68 6.17 -13.19
N GLU A 187 10.41 6.91 -14.02
CA GLU A 187 11.16 8.07 -13.55
C GLU A 187 10.16 9.12 -13.05
N THR A 188 10.12 9.35 -11.74
CA THR A 188 9.29 10.39 -11.14
C THR A 188 9.87 11.79 -11.39
N GLU A 189 9.84 12.24 -12.64
CA GLU A 189 9.54 13.65 -12.91
C GLU A 189 8.10 13.89 -12.48
N ALA A 190 7.85 14.84 -11.59
CA ALA A 190 6.55 15.00 -10.92
C ALA A 190 5.37 15.18 -11.92
N PRO A 191 4.40 14.24 -12.00
CA PRO A 191 3.29 14.34 -12.93
C PRO A 191 1.91 14.33 -12.25
N LYS A 192 0.86 14.56 -13.05
CA LYS A 192 -0.53 14.41 -12.65
C LYS A 192 -0.96 12.94 -12.79
N GLU A 193 -1.81 12.48 -11.87
CA GLU A 193 -2.57 11.22 -11.94
C GLU A 193 -1.72 9.95 -12.16
N GLU A 194 -1.08 9.48 -11.08
CA GLU A 194 -0.42 8.16 -11.02
C GLU A 194 -1.42 7.01 -11.21
N GLN A 195 -1.03 5.95 -11.93
CA GLN A 195 -1.57 4.61 -11.67
C GLN A 195 -1.05 4.13 -10.32
N SER A 196 -1.95 3.65 -9.47
CA SER A 196 -1.66 3.48 -8.04
C SER A 196 -0.65 2.37 -7.74
N TRP A 197 0.53 2.77 -7.26
CA TRP A 197 1.51 1.88 -6.64
C TRP A 197 1.01 1.27 -5.31
N ASP A 198 0.00 1.91 -4.69
CA ASP A 198 -0.84 1.30 -3.65
C ASP A 198 -1.88 0.42 -4.34
N THR A 199 -1.69 -0.90 -4.27
CA THR A 199 -2.54 -1.91 -4.94
C THR A 199 -3.94 -2.05 -4.33
N GLY A 200 -4.41 -1.08 -3.54
CA GLY A 200 -5.78 -1.00 -3.05
C GLY A 200 -6.04 -1.73 -1.73
N TRP A 201 -5.00 -2.31 -1.13
CA TRP A 201 -5.03 -2.93 0.20
C TRP A 201 -5.23 -1.91 1.32
N ASP A 202 -4.87 -0.65 1.06
CA ASP A 202 -4.80 0.42 2.05
C ASP A 202 -5.79 1.57 1.82
N THR A 203 -6.44 1.67 0.65
CA THR A 203 -7.73 2.35 0.60
C THR A 203 -8.74 1.52 1.38
N PRO A 204 -9.54 2.12 2.30
CA PRO A 204 -10.77 1.45 2.70
C PRO A 204 -11.56 1.14 1.41
N THR A 205 -12.19 -0.04 1.33
CA THR A 205 -13.16 -0.34 0.27
C THR A 205 -14.38 0.58 0.47
N THR A 206 -14.24 1.81 -0.02
CA THR A 206 -15.31 2.80 -0.20
C THR A 206 -16.37 2.27 -1.17
N THR A 207 -16.01 1.26 -1.97
CA THR A 207 -16.91 0.32 -2.62
C THR A 207 -17.66 -0.53 -1.58
N GLU A 208 -18.75 0.07 -1.09
CA GLU A 208 -19.86 -0.55 -0.33
C GLU A 208 -20.26 -1.93 -0.82
N GLU A 209 -20.00 -2.23 -2.10
CA GLU A 209 -20.24 -3.51 -2.76
C GLU A 209 -19.64 -4.71 -2.03
N THR A 210 -18.50 -4.61 -1.35
CA THR A 210 -17.76 -5.79 -0.84
C THR A 210 -18.31 -6.46 0.42
N TRP A 211 -19.43 -5.99 0.96
CA TRP A 211 -19.91 -6.35 2.31
C TRP A 211 -21.25 -7.06 2.30
N GLY A 212 -21.47 -8.03 3.20
CA GLY A 212 -22.78 -8.65 3.41
C GLY A 212 -22.84 -10.17 3.26
N ALA A 213 -21.92 -10.91 3.88
CA ALA A 213 -21.94 -12.37 3.95
C ALA A 213 -22.29 -12.87 5.37
N THR A 214 -23.16 -13.88 5.45
CA THR A 214 -23.14 -14.88 6.54
C THR A 214 -22.25 -16.05 6.12
N GLU A 215 -21.75 -16.81 7.09
CA GLU A 215 -20.69 -17.83 6.90
C GLU A 215 -20.97 -18.86 5.78
N GLU A 216 -19.87 -19.35 5.20
CA GLU A 216 -19.85 -20.56 4.38
C GLU A 216 -20.19 -21.79 5.26
N PRO A 217 -20.89 -22.79 4.73
CA PRO A 217 -21.12 -24.03 5.46
C PRO A 217 -19.83 -24.85 5.55
N VAL A 218 -19.33 -25.04 6.77
CA VAL A 218 -18.29 -26.04 7.04
C VAL A 218 -18.87 -27.42 6.74
N VAL A 219 -18.18 -28.20 5.90
CA VAL A 219 -18.50 -29.60 5.69
C VAL A 219 -17.87 -30.40 6.83
N GLU A 220 -18.68 -31.00 7.69
CA GLU A 220 -18.19 -31.92 8.71
C GLU A 220 -17.85 -33.28 8.07
N GLU A 221 -16.56 -33.61 8.00
CA GLU A 221 -16.10 -34.99 7.84
C GLU A 221 -15.36 -35.43 9.11
N THR A 222 -15.71 -36.60 9.63
CA THR A 222 -15.17 -37.14 10.88
C THR A 222 -13.80 -37.80 10.65
N PRO A 223 -12.89 -37.76 11.64
CA PRO A 223 -11.47 -38.02 11.39
C PRO A 223 -11.12 -39.51 11.37
N VAL A 224 -10.17 -39.88 10.51
CA VAL A 224 -9.34 -41.08 10.68
C VAL A 224 -7.92 -40.64 11.02
N VAL A 225 -7.40 -41.17 12.13
CA VAL A 225 -6.10 -40.77 12.69
C VAL A 225 -4.96 -41.50 11.99
N VAL A 226 -4.04 -40.77 11.36
CA VAL A 226 -2.63 -41.16 11.18
C VAL A 226 -1.75 -39.91 11.33
N ALA A 227 -0.80 -39.95 12.26
CA ALA A 227 0.41 -39.13 12.25
C ALA A 227 1.56 -40.07 11.83
N PRO A 228 2.62 -39.62 11.10
CA PRO A 228 3.50 -38.57 11.61
C PRO A 228 4.12 -37.64 10.53
N GLU A 229 5.15 -36.89 10.98
CA GLU A 229 6.10 -36.02 10.25
C GLU A 229 5.64 -34.58 9.98
N GLU A 230 6.35 -33.64 10.64
CA GLU A 230 6.18 -32.20 10.51
C GLU A 230 6.83 -31.68 9.23
N GLU A 231 6.17 -31.86 8.09
CA GLU A 231 6.38 -30.92 6.98
C GLU A 231 5.80 -29.56 7.38
N VAL A 232 6.66 -28.54 7.39
CA VAL A 232 6.23 -27.14 7.60
C VAL A 232 5.56 -26.66 6.32
N ILE A 233 4.29 -27.00 6.14
CA ILE A 233 3.50 -26.56 4.99
C ILE A 233 3.26 -25.05 5.13
N ASP A 234 3.96 -24.27 4.30
CA ASP A 234 3.80 -22.82 4.24
C ASP A 234 2.49 -22.45 3.54
N TYR A 235 1.43 -22.26 4.33
CA TYR A 235 0.16 -21.72 3.87
C TYR A 235 0.21 -20.19 3.68
N SER A 236 1.16 -19.71 2.87
CA SER A 236 1.16 -18.38 2.27
C SER A 236 0.15 -18.36 1.12
N ILE A 237 -1.14 -18.23 1.45
CA ILE A 237 -2.21 -18.23 0.44
C ILE A 237 -2.11 -16.97 -0.44
N GLY A 238 -1.39 -17.07 -1.56
CA GLY A 238 -1.46 -16.16 -2.70
C GLY A 238 -0.48 -15.00 -2.78
N TYR A 239 0.43 -14.79 -1.81
CA TYR A 239 1.48 -13.77 -1.92
C TYR A 239 2.85 -14.39 -2.16
N GLU A 240 3.31 -14.34 -3.41
CA GLU A 240 4.72 -14.55 -3.77
C GLU A 240 5.44 -13.20 -3.76
N ALA A 241 6.49 -13.08 -2.94
CA ALA A 241 7.35 -11.91 -2.95
C ALA A 241 8.06 -11.79 -4.30
N ALA A 242 8.10 -10.58 -4.87
CA ALA A 242 8.82 -10.36 -6.13
C ALA A 242 10.30 -10.78 -5.99
N PRO A 243 10.84 -11.57 -6.94
CA PRO A 243 12.23 -12.04 -6.86
C PRO A 243 13.18 -10.85 -6.85
N GLN A 244 14.25 -10.95 -6.04
CA GLN A 244 15.24 -9.89 -5.98
C GLN A 244 15.97 -9.74 -7.32
N PRO A 245 16.13 -8.52 -7.85
CA PRO A 245 16.95 -8.27 -9.03
C PRO A 245 18.37 -8.80 -8.82
N ALA A 246 18.92 -9.46 -9.85
CA ALA A 246 20.27 -9.97 -9.78
C ALA A 246 21.30 -8.83 -9.58
N ILE A 247 22.20 -9.01 -8.62
CA ILE A 247 23.34 -8.13 -8.41
C ILE A 247 24.34 -8.40 -9.54
N GLN A 248 24.56 -7.42 -10.41
CA GLN A 248 25.37 -7.56 -11.62
C GLN A 248 26.16 -6.29 -11.92
N GLY A 249 27.39 -6.48 -12.39
CA GLY A 249 28.27 -5.40 -12.81
C GLY A 249 28.91 -4.67 -11.61
N PRO A 250 29.29 -3.39 -11.79
CA PRO A 250 29.96 -2.62 -10.75
C PRO A 250 29.00 -2.26 -9.63
N VAL A 251 29.32 -2.68 -8.41
CA VAL A 251 28.53 -2.39 -7.22
C VAL A 251 29.42 -1.92 -6.05
N ILE A 252 28.82 -1.16 -5.14
CA ILE A 252 29.40 -0.89 -3.83
C ILE A 252 28.62 -1.73 -2.83
N VAL A 253 29.32 -2.64 -2.16
CA VAL A 253 28.76 -3.53 -1.13
C VAL A 253 28.84 -2.82 0.21
N PHE A 254 27.78 -2.92 1.01
CA PHE A 254 27.66 -2.35 2.34
C PHE A 254 27.38 -3.47 3.34
N GLU A 255 28.11 -3.46 4.45
CA GLU A 255 28.02 -4.46 5.51
C GLU A 255 27.66 -3.78 6.83
N LYS A 256 26.50 -4.15 7.39
CA LYS A 256 25.98 -3.69 8.68
C LYS A 256 25.97 -2.16 8.85
N THR A 257 25.52 -1.43 7.83
CA THR A 257 25.39 0.03 7.87
C THR A 257 23.98 0.48 8.29
N ASP A 258 23.91 1.61 8.99
CA ASP A 258 22.66 2.28 9.31
C ASP A 258 22.33 3.26 8.18
N LEU A 259 21.21 3.03 7.48
CA LEU A 259 20.72 3.90 6.42
C LEU A 259 19.68 4.88 6.98
N THR A 260 19.86 6.18 6.74
CA THR A 260 18.91 7.22 7.15
C THR A 260 18.34 7.92 5.92
N LEU A 261 17.07 7.69 5.63
CA LEU A 261 16.32 8.41 4.60
C LEU A 261 15.76 9.71 5.21
N VAL A 262 16.08 10.85 4.60
CA VAL A 262 15.59 12.18 5.01
C VAL A 262 14.85 12.82 3.84
N THR A 263 13.70 13.42 4.14
CA THR A 263 12.84 14.15 3.19
C THR A 263 12.35 15.45 3.85
N PRO A 264 11.77 16.42 3.10
CA PRO A 264 11.15 17.62 3.67
C PRO A 264 9.99 17.37 4.66
N TYR A 265 9.49 16.14 4.74
CA TYR A 265 8.34 15.76 5.57
C TYR A 265 8.73 14.82 6.72
N ASP A 266 9.75 13.99 6.54
CA ASP A 266 10.07 12.91 7.46
C ASP A 266 11.53 12.46 7.39
N SER A 267 12.01 11.84 8.48
CA SER A 267 13.24 11.06 8.53
C SER A 267 12.96 9.68 9.13
N ILE A 268 13.53 8.64 8.54
CA ILE A 268 13.45 7.26 9.05
C ILE A 268 14.79 6.56 8.89
N GLN A 269 15.15 5.75 9.90
CA GLN A 269 16.41 5.02 9.96
C GLN A 269 16.16 3.51 9.87
N LEU A 270 16.95 2.83 9.05
CA LEU A 270 17.07 1.38 8.99
C LEU A 270 18.46 1.02 9.55
N LYS A 271 18.51 0.21 10.61
CA LYS A 271 19.75 -0.10 11.34
C LYS A 271 20.33 -1.44 10.94
N GLY A 272 21.65 -1.52 10.76
CA GLY A 272 22.36 -2.77 10.46
C GLY A 272 21.98 -3.42 9.11
N VAL A 273 21.64 -2.61 8.10
CA VAL A 273 21.36 -3.07 6.73
C VAL A 273 22.66 -3.57 6.09
N SER A 274 22.58 -4.64 5.32
CA SER A 274 23.67 -5.06 4.42
C SER A 274 23.11 -5.16 3.00
N GLY A 275 23.95 -5.03 1.96
CA GLY A 275 23.44 -5.01 0.59
C GLY A 275 24.41 -4.44 -0.43
N ALA A 276 23.94 -4.25 -1.66
CA ALA A 276 24.73 -3.73 -2.77
C ALA A 276 24.03 -2.57 -3.47
N LEU A 277 24.72 -1.44 -3.64
CA LEU A 277 24.28 -0.35 -4.51
C LEU A 277 24.80 -0.58 -5.93
N ARG A 278 23.88 -0.75 -6.89
CA ARG A 278 24.16 -0.74 -8.31
C ARG A 278 24.07 0.68 -8.85
N LEU A 279 25.21 1.27 -9.18
CA LEU A 279 25.31 2.69 -9.58
C LEU A 279 24.83 2.97 -11.01
N SER A 280 24.63 1.95 -11.85
CA SER A 280 24.16 2.15 -13.24
C SER A 280 22.71 2.60 -13.34
N ASP A 281 21.88 2.26 -12.35
CA ASP A 281 20.45 2.54 -12.27
C ASP A 281 20.01 3.15 -10.92
N PHE A 282 20.94 3.24 -9.95
CA PHE A 282 20.72 3.68 -8.57
C PHE A 282 19.81 2.73 -7.77
N LEU A 283 19.87 1.41 -8.06
CA LEU A 283 19.15 0.40 -7.29
C LEU A 283 19.99 -0.08 -6.09
N PHE A 284 19.44 0.01 -4.88
CA PHE A 284 20.00 -0.65 -3.70
C PHE A 284 19.29 -1.99 -3.48
N ILE A 285 20.05 -3.08 -3.45
CA ILE A 285 19.59 -4.44 -3.21
C ILE A 285 20.00 -4.80 -1.79
N ALA A 286 19.03 -4.79 -0.87
CA ALA A 286 19.22 -4.90 0.57
C ALA A 286 18.90 -6.31 1.10
N ASN A 287 19.54 -6.63 2.22
CA ASN A 287 19.34 -7.83 2.99
C ASN A 287 19.47 -7.51 4.49
N GLY A 288 18.46 -7.86 5.27
CA GLY A 288 18.43 -7.58 6.70
C GLY A 288 18.16 -6.12 7.02
N GLY A 289 18.33 -5.79 8.31
CA GLY A 289 18.14 -4.45 8.84
C GLY A 289 16.89 -4.34 9.71
N LYS A 290 16.90 -3.37 10.62
CA LYS A 290 15.84 -3.12 11.60
C LYS A 290 15.28 -1.71 11.46
N VAL A 291 13.96 -1.60 11.39
CA VAL A 291 13.22 -0.33 11.28
C VAL A 291 12.14 -0.26 12.35
N ASP A 292 11.93 0.91 12.95
CA ASP A 292 10.93 1.12 13.99
C ASP A 292 9.90 2.19 13.61
N TRP A 293 8.85 2.33 14.41
CA TRP A 293 7.80 3.33 14.22
C TRP A 293 8.09 4.66 14.94
N SER A 294 9.34 4.92 15.36
CA SER A 294 9.67 6.14 16.12
C SER A 294 9.40 7.40 15.33
N SER A 295 9.57 7.39 14.00
CA SER A 295 9.20 8.50 13.13
C SER A 295 7.68 8.79 13.19
N ALA A 296 6.84 7.75 13.28
CA ALA A 296 5.40 7.89 13.51
C ALA A 296 5.05 8.26 14.97
N GLY A 297 6.02 8.23 15.89
CA GLY A 297 5.86 8.48 17.32
C GLY A 297 5.33 7.28 18.12
N GLU A 298 5.53 6.05 17.63
CA GLU A 298 5.29 4.80 18.36
C GLU A 298 6.65 4.14 18.64
N THR A 299 6.85 3.64 19.86
CA THR A 299 8.18 3.23 20.38
C THR A 299 8.25 1.75 20.75
N GLY A 300 7.11 1.05 20.83
CA GLY A 300 7.04 -0.37 21.16
C GLY A 300 7.05 -1.32 19.95
N ALA A 301 7.05 -0.80 18.73
CA ALA A 301 6.95 -1.58 17.49
C ALA A 301 8.20 -1.44 16.60
N TYR A 302 8.75 -2.57 16.14
CA TYR A 302 9.80 -2.61 15.12
C TYR A 302 9.65 -3.83 14.20
N CYS A 303 10.18 -3.72 12.97
CA CYS A 303 10.36 -4.83 12.07
C CYS A 303 11.85 -5.18 11.91
N GLU A 304 12.15 -6.47 11.82
CA GLU A 304 13.34 -6.98 11.15
C GLU A 304 12.97 -7.27 9.69
N LEU A 305 13.75 -6.76 8.75
CA LEU A 305 13.50 -6.89 7.32
C LEU A 305 14.26 -8.10 6.76
N SER A 306 13.70 -8.73 5.72
CA SER A 306 14.34 -9.80 4.96
C SER A 306 15.13 -9.20 3.78
N LYS A 307 14.98 -9.75 2.57
CA LYS A 307 15.52 -9.18 1.33
C LYS A 307 14.53 -8.20 0.72
N TYR A 308 15.02 -7.06 0.26
CA TYR A 308 14.22 -6.03 -0.41
C TYR A 308 15.10 -5.17 -1.31
N ASN A 309 14.51 -4.42 -2.23
CA ASN A 309 15.26 -3.50 -3.08
C ASN A 309 14.46 -2.23 -3.33
N PHE A 310 15.18 -1.13 -3.58
CA PHE A 310 14.58 0.16 -3.91
C PHE A 310 15.57 1.03 -4.67
N LEU A 311 15.05 1.91 -5.54
CA LEU A 311 15.86 2.97 -6.11
C LEU A 311 16.23 3.96 -4.99
N VAL A 312 17.50 4.33 -4.82
CA VAL A 312 17.90 5.30 -3.78
C VAL A 312 17.37 6.72 -4.03
N LYS A 313 16.90 6.98 -5.26
CA LYS A 313 16.11 8.16 -5.65
C LYS A 313 14.70 8.18 -5.03
N SER A 314 14.21 7.02 -4.58
CA SER A 314 12.86 6.85 -4.04
C SER A 314 12.79 7.21 -2.56
N TYR A 315 11.63 7.69 -2.15
CA TYR A 315 11.22 7.86 -0.75
C TYR A 315 10.14 6.83 -0.33
N LYS A 316 9.89 5.83 -1.20
CA LYS A 316 9.00 4.68 -0.96
C LYS A 316 9.71 3.35 -1.26
N PHE A 317 9.46 2.34 -0.43
CA PHE A 317 9.88 0.95 -0.66
C PHE A 317 8.97 -0.05 0.06
N GLU A 318 9.05 -1.31 -0.36
CA GLU A 318 8.37 -2.46 0.24
C GLU A 318 9.39 -3.54 0.59
N ALA A 319 9.17 -4.22 1.71
CA ALA A 319 9.95 -5.38 2.12
C ALA A 319 8.99 -6.50 2.55
N ALA A 320 8.96 -7.55 1.73
CA ALA A 320 8.31 -8.82 2.06
C ALA A 320 9.04 -9.54 3.20
N ASP A 321 8.40 -10.55 3.78
CA ASP A 321 8.94 -11.42 4.84
C ASP A 321 9.49 -10.65 6.05
N ALA A 322 8.91 -9.47 6.32
CA ALA A 322 9.25 -8.67 7.48
C ALA A 322 8.68 -9.32 8.75
N LYS A 323 9.51 -9.37 9.80
CA LYS A 323 9.15 -9.86 11.13
C LYS A 323 8.82 -8.68 12.02
N LEU A 324 7.54 -8.43 12.26
CA LEU A 324 7.08 -7.44 13.23
C LEU A 324 7.18 -7.99 14.65
N TYR A 325 7.77 -7.17 15.53
CA TYR A 325 7.76 -7.34 16.97
C TYR A 325 7.02 -6.15 17.59
N TYR A 326 5.92 -6.42 18.31
CA TYR A 326 5.15 -5.39 19.00
C TYR A 326 4.57 -5.91 20.34
N PRO A 327 5.41 -6.10 21.38
CA PRO A 327 5.02 -6.77 22.64
C PRO A 327 3.80 -6.18 23.36
N ALA A 328 3.57 -4.87 23.17
CA ALA A 328 2.42 -4.14 23.71
C ALA A 328 1.07 -4.55 23.07
N ARG A 329 1.09 -5.17 21.88
CA ARG A 329 -0.10 -5.64 21.16
C ARG A 329 -0.12 -7.14 20.92
N THR A 330 1.00 -7.85 20.90
CA THR A 330 1.02 -9.31 20.68
C THR A 330 2.31 -9.93 21.23
N ASP A 331 2.25 -11.19 21.66
CA ASP A 331 3.45 -11.98 21.99
C ASP A 331 4.02 -12.69 20.75
N SER A 332 3.27 -12.76 19.65
CA SER A 332 3.70 -13.39 18.41
C SER A 332 4.70 -12.50 17.66
N VAL A 333 5.75 -13.12 17.09
CA VAL A 333 6.49 -12.51 15.98
C VAL A 333 5.63 -12.65 14.74
N VAL A 334 5.21 -11.53 14.15
CA VAL A 334 4.22 -11.52 13.07
C VAL A 334 4.93 -11.38 11.73
N LEU A 335 4.74 -12.36 10.85
CA LEU A 335 5.23 -12.32 9.47
C LEU A 335 4.27 -11.53 8.58
N GLY A 336 4.83 -10.70 7.70
CA GLY A 336 4.04 -9.86 6.82
C GLY A 336 4.90 -8.94 5.95
N VAL A 337 4.24 -7.95 5.36
CA VAL A 337 4.86 -6.98 4.45
C VAL A 337 5.05 -5.65 5.17
N PHE A 338 6.28 -5.14 5.20
CA PHE A 338 6.60 -3.77 5.61
C PHE A 338 6.54 -2.85 4.39
N LYS A 339 5.93 -1.66 4.54
CA LYS A 339 5.91 -0.63 3.50
C LYS A 339 6.26 0.74 4.07
N LEU A 340 7.09 1.47 3.34
CA LEU A 340 7.41 2.88 3.60
C LEU A 340 6.97 3.74 2.41
N ASN A 341 6.41 4.91 2.71
CA ASN A 341 6.32 6.03 1.79
C ASN A 341 6.36 7.33 2.59
N SER A 342 7.42 8.14 2.43
CA SER A 342 7.44 9.49 3.03
C SER A 342 6.53 10.42 2.25
N GLN A 343 5.53 10.98 2.90
CA GLN A 343 4.56 11.88 2.29
C GLN A 343 4.22 13.08 3.17
N LYS A 344 3.80 14.17 2.54
CA LYS A 344 3.34 15.38 3.24
C LYS A 344 2.10 15.08 4.07
N TYR A 345 2.16 15.40 5.35
CA TYR A 345 1.02 15.41 6.27
C TYR A 345 0.63 16.84 6.66
N LYS A 346 -0.56 17.03 7.24
CA LYS A 346 -0.98 18.31 7.84
C LYS A 346 -0.52 18.36 9.29
N ASP A 347 -0.96 17.39 10.08
CA ASP A 347 -0.64 17.26 11.50
C ASP A 347 0.13 15.95 11.77
N PRO A 348 1.04 15.90 12.76
CA PRO A 348 1.76 14.67 13.12
C PRO A 348 0.84 13.48 13.47
N THR A 349 -0.40 13.74 13.89
CA THR A 349 -1.43 12.73 14.15
C THR A 349 -2.00 12.07 12.88
N ASP A 350 -1.87 12.72 11.72
CA ASP A 350 -2.30 12.18 10.43
C ASP A 350 -1.27 11.20 9.85
N LYS A 351 -0.06 11.18 10.42
CA LYS A 351 1.03 10.32 9.98
C LYS A 351 0.61 8.85 10.06
N ASN A 352 0.60 8.23 8.88
CA ASN A 352 0.09 6.89 8.62
C ASN A 352 1.14 5.99 7.94
N TRP A 353 2.41 6.37 8.09
CA TRP A 353 3.61 5.64 7.66
C TRP A 353 4.65 5.63 8.81
N PRO A 354 5.49 4.60 8.93
CA PRO A 354 5.51 3.39 8.11
C PRO A 354 4.28 2.47 8.32
N ARG A 355 4.17 1.44 7.48
CA ARG A 355 3.05 0.48 7.48
C ARG A 355 3.55 -0.96 7.55
N PHE A 356 2.70 -1.81 8.11
CA PHE A 356 2.88 -3.25 8.13
C PHE A 356 1.53 -3.95 7.97
N ILE A 357 1.49 -5.11 7.32
CA ILE A 357 0.31 -5.97 7.23
C ILE A 357 0.73 -7.44 7.35
N SER A 358 0.11 -8.19 8.28
CA SER A 358 0.39 -9.61 8.47
C SER A 358 -0.06 -10.44 7.26
N TYR A 359 0.62 -11.56 6.99
CA TYR A 359 0.14 -12.51 5.98
C TYR A 359 -1.17 -13.18 6.42
N LYS A 360 -1.23 -13.66 7.66
CA LYS A 360 -2.33 -14.48 8.18
C LYS A 360 -3.39 -13.68 8.96
N SER A 361 -4.64 -14.14 8.91
CA SER A 361 -5.84 -13.70 9.63
C SER A 361 -6.00 -14.24 11.07
N ASN A 362 -4.97 -14.83 11.69
CA ASN A 362 -5.08 -15.50 12.99
C ASN A 362 -4.08 -14.98 14.05
N ILE A 363 -3.78 -13.68 14.03
CA ILE A 363 -2.80 -13.07 14.94
C ILE A 363 -3.47 -12.72 16.28
N PRO A 364 -2.98 -13.21 17.43
CA PRO A 364 -3.55 -12.82 18.73
C PRO A 364 -3.21 -11.37 19.05
N VAL A 365 -4.20 -10.59 19.52
CA VAL A 365 -4.04 -9.16 19.85
C VAL A 365 -4.47 -8.85 21.30
N LYS A 366 -3.57 -8.19 22.03
CA LYS A 366 -3.72 -7.73 23.42
C LYS A 366 -4.41 -6.36 23.52
N GLY A 367 -4.85 -6.02 24.73
CA GLY A 367 -5.40 -4.70 25.05
C GLY A 367 -6.82 -4.47 24.49
N LEU A 368 -7.50 -5.52 24.04
CA LEU A 368 -8.90 -5.48 23.62
C LEU A 368 -9.88 -5.56 24.81
N GLY A 369 -9.40 -6.02 25.97
CA GLY A 369 -10.22 -6.24 27.18
C GLY A 369 -10.72 -7.68 27.27
N ASP A 370 -10.85 -8.19 28.50
CA ASP A 370 -11.09 -9.62 28.78
C ASP A 370 -12.47 -10.09 28.29
N ASN A 371 -13.39 -9.16 28.06
CA ASN A 371 -14.71 -9.43 27.50
C ASN A 371 -14.74 -9.40 25.96
N ILE A 372 -13.59 -9.38 25.27
CA ILE A 372 -13.53 -9.41 23.81
C ILE A 372 -12.73 -10.62 23.31
N LYS A 373 -13.39 -11.49 22.53
CA LYS A 373 -12.71 -12.47 21.69
C LYS A 373 -12.45 -11.89 20.31
N TYR A 374 -11.27 -12.18 19.77
CA TYR A 374 -10.75 -11.60 18.54
C TYR A 374 -10.18 -12.68 17.62
N GLU A 375 -10.47 -12.55 16.33
CA GLU A 375 -9.92 -13.36 15.25
C GLU A 375 -9.70 -12.40 14.07
N GLY A 376 -8.50 -12.37 13.49
CA GLY A 376 -8.11 -11.41 12.46
C GLY A 376 -6.59 -11.28 12.34
N GLY A 377 -6.15 -10.51 11.35
CA GLY A 377 -4.75 -10.20 11.13
C GLY A 377 -4.18 -9.19 12.13
N LEU A 378 -3.02 -8.63 11.79
CA LEU A 378 -2.47 -7.47 12.47
C LEU A 378 -1.81 -6.55 11.44
N SER A 379 -2.28 -5.32 11.35
CA SER A 379 -1.68 -4.28 10.51
C SER A 379 -1.50 -2.96 11.25
N LEU A 380 -0.48 -2.21 10.84
CA LEU A 380 -0.12 -0.90 11.40
C LEU A 380 -0.13 0.15 10.30
N SER A 381 -0.66 1.33 10.62
CA SER A 381 -0.61 2.51 9.75
C SER A 381 -0.24 3.74 10.58
N GLY A 382 1.06 4.07 10.59
CA GLY A 382 1.63 4.93 11.64
C GLY A 382 1.31 4.33 13.01
N LYS A 383 0.79 5.12 13.95
CA LYS A 383 0.36 4.64 15.28
C LYS A 383 -0.94 3.81 15.29
N ARG A 384 -1.69 3.75 14.19
CA ARG A 384 -3.03 3.13 14.17
C ARG A 384 -2.91 1.62 13.92
N VAL A 385 -3.43 0.82 14.85
CA VAL A 385 -3.48 -0.64 14.76
C VAL A 385 -4.82 -1.08 14.16
N TYR A 386 -4.79 -2.08 13.29
CA TYR A 386 -5.97 -2.66 12.65
C TYR A 386 -5.90 -4.18 12.56
N SER A 387 -7.03 -4.79 12.22
CA SER A 387 -7.22 -6.25 12.14
C SER A 387 -6.99 -6.87 10.76
N SER A 388 -6.54 -6.10 9.77
CA SER A 388 -6.43 -6.60 8.39
C SER A 388 -5.14 -7.39 8.14
N SER A 389 -5.20 -8.29 7.18
CA SER A 389 -4.13 -9.19 6.73
C SER A 389 -4.13 -9.33 5.20
N LEU A 390 -3.07 -9.91 4.66
CA LEU A 390 -2.83 -10.06 3.23
C LEU A 390 -3.55 -11.27 2.61
N ASP A 391 -3.99 -12.24 3.41
CA ASP A 391 -4.97 -13.27 3.00
C ASP A 391 -6.40 -12.70 2.82
N GLU A 392 -6.60 -11.41 3.12
CA GLU A 392 -7.86 -10.66 3.04
C GLU A 392 -9.05 -11.31 3.77
N GLY A 393 -8.79 -12.12 4.78
CA GLY A 393 -9.83 -12.74 5.60
C GLY A 393 -10.69 -11.71 6.34
N PHE A 394 -11.94 -12.06 6.61
CA PHE A 394 -12.78 -11.26 7.50
C PHE A 394 -12.27 -11.38 8.94
N SER A 395 -12.02 -10.25 9.59
CA SER A 395 -11.84 -10.24 11.04
C SER A 395 -13.19 -10.39 11.75
N LYS A 396 -13.17 -11.05 12.91
CA LYS A 396 -14.33 -11.31 13.76
C LYS A 396 -14.04 -10.84 15.18
N ILE A 397 -14.96 -10.05 15.72
CA ILE A 397 -14.96 -9.58 17.10
C ILE A 397 -16.20 -10.13 17.77
N GLN A 398 -16.04 -10.80 18.91
CA GLN A 398 -17.16 -11.16 19.78
C GLN A 398 -17.03 -10.40 21.10
N VAL A 399 -18.05 -9.62 21.46
CA VAL A 399 -18.12 -8.97 22.78
C VAL A 399 -18.99 -9.82 23.68
N LEU A 400 -18.44 -10.15 24.85
CA LEU A 400 -19.06 -10.95 25.88
C LEU A 400 -19.77 -10.02 26.89
N HIS A 401 -20.97 -10.41 27.29
CA HIS A 401 -21.68 -9.88 28.44
C HIS A 401 -21.84 -11.02 29.45
N ASN A 402 -21.39 -10.83 30.69
CA ASN A 402 -21.41 -11.85 31.76
C ASN A 402 -20.81 -13.21 31.31
N GLY A 403 -19.74 -13.18 30.51
CA GLY A 403 -19.06 -14.38 29.98
C GLY A 403 -19.70 -15.01 28.74
N VAL A 404 -20.92 -14.61 28.36
CA VAL A 404 -21.63 -15.12 27.18
C VAL A 404 -21.37 -14.21 25.97
N PRO A 405 -21.01 -14.73 24.78
CA PRO A 405 -20.90 -13.92 23.57
C PRO A 405 -22.27 -13.33 23.17
N THR A 406 -22.44 -12.01 23.33
CA THR A 406 -23.73 -11.34 23.06
C THR A 406 -23.69 -10.48 21.81
N ILE A 407 -22.53 -9.97 21.41
CA ILE A 407 -22.35 -9.28 20.14
C ILE A 407 -21.37 -10.09 19.30
N ARG A 408 -21.73 -10.36 18.04
CA ARG A 408 -20.83 -10.84 17.00
C ARG A 408 -20.73 -9.78 15.90
N ALA A 409 -19.51 -9.31 15.63
CA ALA A 409 -19.21 -8.29 14.63
C ALA A 409 -18.17 -8.86 13.63
N ILE A 410 -18.45 -8.77 12.33
CA ILE A 410 -17.57 -9.28 11.25
C ILE A 410 -17.21 -8.13 10.31
N SER A 411 -15.92 -7.91 10.08
CA SER A 411 -15.40 -6.90 9.15
C SER A 411 -14.00 -7.26 8.64
N ASN A 412 -13.67 -7.03 7.36
CA ASN A 412 -12.30 -7.08 6.80
C ASN A 412 -11.30 -6.25 7.62
N ARG A 413 -11.76 -5.19 8.30
CA ARG A 413 -10.89 -4.27 9.03
C ARG A 413 -11.63 -3.55 10.16
N PHE A 414 -11.25 -3.85 11.38
CA PHE A 414 -11.47 -3.00 12.56
C PHE A 414 -10.21 -2.18 12.82
N GLN A 415 -10.38 -0.93 13.25
CA GLN A 415 -9.36 -0.16 13.94
C GLN A 415 -9.40 -0.52 15.42
N LEU A 416 -8.27 -0.99 15.95
CA LEU A 416 -8.12 -1.52 17.31
C LEU A 416 -7.53 -0.43 18.22
N GLY A 417 -8.33 0.59 18.55
CA GLY A 417 -7.92 1.70 19.40
C GLY A 417 -7.90 1.36 20.90
N ASP A 418 -7.21 2.20 21.68
CA ASP A 418 -6.97 1.96 23.12
C ASP A 418 -8.23 1.99 23.98
N SER A 419 -9.21 2.83 23.65
CA SER A 419 -10.51 2.88 24.33
C SER A 419 -11.68 2.49 23.42
N ILE A 420 -11.51 2.55 22.08
CA ILE A 420 -12.59 2.39 21.11
C ILE A 420 -12.15 1.50 19.96
N ILE A 421 -12.99 0.51 19.63
CA ILE A 421 -12.89 -0.28 18.40
C ILE A 421 -13.89 0.27 17.38
N THR A 422 -13.46 0.47 16.14
CA THR A 422 -14.33 1.01 15.07
C THR A 422 -14.14 0.31 13.73
N SER A 423 -15.19 0.21 12.92
CA SER A 423 -15.12 -0.14 11.50
C SER A 423 -16.22 0.60 10.72
N GLU A 424 -15.98 0.94 9.45
CA GLU A 424 -16.97 1.64 8.62
C GLU A 424 -18.07 0.71 8.10
N PHE A 425 -17.76 -0.56 7.86
CA PHE A 425 -18.67 -1.56 7.33
C PHE A 425 -18.46 -2.87 8.10
N THR A 426 -19.45 -3.23 8.90
CA THR A 426 -19.45 -4.42 9.74
C THR A 426 -20.80 -5.11 9.63
N SER A 427 -20.81 -6.43 9.51
CA SER A 427 -22.02 -7.24 9.72
C SER A 427 -22.12 -7.55 11.21
N ILE A 428 -23.27 -7.27 11.84
CA ILE A 428 -23.45 -7.38 13.30
C ILE A 428 -24.65 -8.26 13.61
N SER A 429 -24.48 -9.16 14.59
CA SER A 429 -25.57 -9.84 15.30
C SER A 429 -25.47 -9.50 16.78
N VAL A 430 -26.57 -9.03 17.38
CA VAL A 430 -26.73 -8.90 18.84
C VAL A 430 -27.70 -9.98 19.29
N TYR A 431 -27.22 -10.96 20.05
CA TYR A 431 -27.97 -12.17 20.40
C TYR A 431 -28.97 -11.92 21.53
N GLN A 432 -30.13 -12.55 21.38
CA GLN A 432 -31.25 -12.61 22.31
C GLN A 432 -31.60 -14.09 22.54
N GLU A 433 -30.76 -14.80 23.28
CA GLU A 433 -30.82 -16.27 23.42
C GLU A 433 -30.71 -17.00 22.07
N LYS A 434 -31.85 -17.44 21.50
CA LYS A 434 -31.93 -18.10 20.17
C LYS A 434 -32.16 -17.11 19.04
N ASP A 435 -32.58 -15.89 19.37
CA ASP A 435 -32.90 -14.82 18.44
C ASP A 435 -31.76 -13.81 18.33
N SER A 436 -31.89 -12.83 17.43
CA SER A 436 -30.94 -11.72 17.34
C SER A 436 -31.55 -10.47 16.72
N ILE A 437 -30.90 -9.33 16.99
CA ILE A 437 -30.94 -8.16 16.11
C ILE A 437 -29.75 -8.25 15.15
N TYR A 438 -30.04 -8.39 13.86
CA TYR A 438 -29.05 -8.48 12.79
C TYR A 438 -28.99 -7.20 11.93
N HIS A 439 -27.80 -6.83 11.48
CA HIS A 439 -27.61 -5.83 10.42
C HIS A 439 -26.45 -6.22 9.49
N PRO A 440 -26.64 -6.23 8.15
CA PRO A 440 -25.63 -6.74 7.22
C PRO A 440 -24.43 -5.80 6.99
N GLY A 441 -24.52 -4.53 7.39
CA GLY A 441 -23.48 -3.53 7.12
C GLY A 441 -23.74 -2.19 7.81
N ALA A 442 -23.12 -1.95 8.97
CA ALA A 442 -23.17 -0.65 9.64
C ALA A 442 -21.77 -0.16 10.06
N VAL A 443 -21.66 1.15 10.31
CA VAL A 443 -20.50 1.73 11.01
C VAL A 443 -20.56 1.24 12.46
N PHE A 444 -19.64 0.36 12.81
CA PHE A 444 -19.48 -0.19 14.15
C PHE A 444 -18.61 0.76 14.99
N LYS A 445 -19.07 1.08 16.19
CA LYS A 445 -18.28 1.76 17.23
C LYS A 445 -18.57 1.14 18.59
N TYR A 446 -17.56 0.55 19.20
CA TYR A 446 -17.63 0.00 20.56
C TYR A 446 -16.63 0.70 21.48
N ASN A 447 -17.11 1.32 22.56
CA ASN A 447 -16.26 1.89 23.61
C ASN A 447 -16.04 0.83 24.70
N LYS A 448 -14.79 0.39 24.86
CA LYS A 448 -14.37 -0.64 25.82
C LYS A 448 -14.54 -0.18 27.27
N ASN A 449 -14.30 1.10 27.54
CA ASN A 449 -14.28 1.64 28.90
C ASN A 449 -15.70 1.86 29.47
N THR A 450 -16.69 2.03 28.60
CA THR A 450 -18.10 2.26 28.98
C THR A 450 -19.04 1.17 28.48
N SER A 451 -18.50 0.05 27.98
CA SER A 451 -19.24 -1.06 27.36
C SER A 451 -20.35 -0.61 26.39
N LYS A 452 -20.10 0.44 25.59
CA LYS A 452 -21.15 1.10 24.80
C LYS A 452 -21.01 0.80 23.31
N LEU A 453 -22.00 0.13 22.74
CA LEU A 453 -22.15 -0.11 21.32
C LEU A 453 -22.95 1.02 20.66
N ARG A 454 -22.48 1.49 19.51
CA ARG A 454 -23.27 2.25 18.54
C ARG A 454 -23.07 1.67 17.15
N LEU A 455 -24.18 1.36 16.49
CA LEU A 455 -24.25 1.03 15.07
C LEU A 455 -24.90 2.21 14.35
N THR A 456 -24.21 2.78 13.36
CA THR A 456 -24.76 3.86 12.53
C THR A 456 -24.81 3.41 11.09
N LYS A 457 -25.99 3.47 10.46
CA LYS A 457 -26.15 3.11 9.06
C LYS A 457 -25.66 4.25 8.17
N LYS A 458 -24.79 3.94 7.21
CA LYS A 458 -24.15 4.89 6.30
C LYS A 458 -24.10 4.31 4.89
N GLY A 459 -24.02 5.18 3.88
CA GLY A 459 -23.92 4.78 2.48
C GLY A 459 -25.10 3.91 2.02
N GLY A 460 -24.82 2.92 1.17
CA GLY A 460 -25.79 2.00 0.62
C GLY A 460 -26.54 1.12 1.61
N TYR A 461 -26.00 0.91 2.81
CA TYR A 461 -26.69 0.20 3.89
C TYR A 461 -27.66 1.09 4.68
N ARG A 462 -27.75 2.40 4.36
CA ARG A 462 -28.72 3.31 4.98
C ARG A 462 -30.17 2.85 4.80
N VAL A 463 -30.48 2.16 3.71
CA VAL A 463 -31.82 1.60 3.44
C VAL A 463 -32.03 0.17 3.96
N ALA A 464 -30.97 -0.52 4.44
CA ALA A 464 -31.10 -1.85 5.03
C ALA A 464 -31.72 -1.75 6.44
N PRO A 465 -32.79 -2.50 6.76
CA PRO A 465 -33.35 -2.52 8.10
C PRO A 465 -32.43 -3.26 9.08
N PHE A 466 -32.56 -2.97 10.37
CA PHE A 466 -32.19 -3.93 11.41
C PHE A 466 -33.26 -5.02 11.44
N ILE A 467 -32.88 -6.29 11.49
CA ILE A 467 -33.81 -7.42 11.50
C ILE A 467 -33.86 -7.96 12.93
N ASP A 468 -35.02 -7.88 13.59
CA ASP A 468 -35.26 -8.46 14.91
C ASP A 468 -36.05 -9.76 14.74
N SER A 469 -35.38 -10.91 14.93
CA SER A 469 -36.00 -12.22 14.72
C SER A 469 -37.00 -12.61 15.80
N TYR A 470 -36.85 -12.09 17.02
CA TYR A 470 -37.75 -12.37 18.14
C TYR A 470 -39.13 -11.74 17.89
N HIS A 471 -39.12 -10.46 17.49
CA HIS A 471 -40.35 -9.74 17.15
C HIS A 471 -40.84 -10.01 15.73
N LYS A 472 -40.01 -10.64 14.87
CA LYS A 472 -40.22 -10.77 13.42
C LYS A 472 -40.47 -9.42 12.75
N LEU A 473 -39.62 -8.44 13.07
CA LEU A 473 -39.73 -7.06 12.59
C LEU A 473 -38.49 -6.61 11.83
N GLU A 474 -38.72 -5.88 10.74
CA GLU A 474 -37.72 -5.04 10.08
C GLU A 474 -37.81 -3.60 10.60
N ILE A 475 -36.72 -3.11 11.19
CA ILE A 475 -36.62 -1.80 11.83
C ILE A 475 -35.76 -0.86 10.98
N THR A 476 -36.41 0.09 10.31
CA THR A 476 -35.77 1.16 9.54
C THR A 476 -35.56 2.40 10.44
N ALA A 477 -34.41 2.45 11.11
CA ALA A 477 -33.86 3.64 11.80
C ALA A 477 -32.53 4.08 11.17
N ASP A 478 -31.92 5.19 11.61
CA ASP A 478 -30.55 5.59 11.19
C ASP A 478 -29.48 4.90 12.06
N ALA A 479 -29.75 4.70 13.35
CA ALA A 479 -28.80 4.12 14.30
C ALA A 479 -29.47 3.21 15.36
N MET A 480 -28.66 2.30 15.90
CA MET A 480 -28.95 1.49 17.08
C MET A 480 -27.87 1.75 18.13
N VAL A 481 -28.26 1.96 19.38
CA VAL A 481 -27.37 2.27 20.50
C VAL A 481 -27.69 1.34 21.65
N TRP A 482 -26.65 0.77 22.27
CA TRP A 482 -26.80 -0.05 23.46
C TRP A 482 -25.68 0.30 24.45
N ASP A 483 -26.06 0.57 25.69
CA ASP A 483 -25.15 0.60 26.82
C ASP A 483 -25.22 -0.78 27.47
N MET A 484 -24.18 -1.61 27.37
CA MET A 484 -24.24 -3.00 27.86
C MET A 484 -24.30 -3.10 29.39
N ASN A 485 -24.31 -1.97 30.10
CA ASN A 485 -24.60 -1.90 31.53
C ASN A 485 -26.12 -1.79 31.81
N THR A 486 -26.96 -1.67 30.78
CA THR A 486 -28.42 -1.66 30.86
C THR A 486 -29.04 -2.69 29.91
N SER A 487 -30.32 -3.01 30.13
CA SER A 487 -31.13 -3.86 29.25
C SER A 487 -31.63 -3.14 27.99
N GLU A 488 -31.50 -1.82 27.90
CA GLU A 488 -32.16 -1.02 26.86
C GLU A 488 -31.32 -0.86 25.58
N ILE A 489 -31.82 -1.41 24.47
CA ILE A 489 -31.38 -1.06 23.11
C ILE A 489 -32.28 0.04 22.56
N VAL A 490 -31.69 1.14 22.11
CA VAL A 490 -32.41 2.29 21.56
C VAL A 490 -32.21 2.39 20.06
N PHE A 491 -33.31 2.45 19.30
CA PHE A 491 -33.32 2.75 17.87
C PHE A 491 -33.66 4.24 17.66
N GLU A 492 -32.85 4.95 16.87
CA GLU A 492 -33.03 6.38 16.65
C GLU A 492 -32.81 6.83 15.19
N ILE A 493 -33.59 7.83 14.79
CA ILE A 493 -33.28 8.72 13.67
C ILE A 493 -32.26 9.76 14.16
N VAL A 494 -31.16 9.94 13.42
CA VAL A 494 -30.06 10.82 13.85
C VAL A 494 -30.30 12.25 13.39
N ASN A 495 -30.71 12.43 12.13
CA ASN A 495 -30.92 13.74 11.51
C ASN A 495 -32.41 14.00 11.24
N ALA A 496 -32.86 15.25 11.36
CA ALA A 496 -34.23 15.66 11.06
C ALA A 496 -35.32 14.80 11.76
N ARG A 497 -35.15 14.58 13.07
CA ARG A 497 -35.97 13.71 13.95
C ARG A 497 -37.49 13.93 13.93
N GLY A 498 -37.94 15.12 13.51
CA GLY A 498 -39.37 15.45 13.35
C GLY A 498 -39.91 15.35 11.92
N GLN A 499 -39.08 14.94 10.93
CA GLN A 499 -39.44 14.87 9.51
C GLN A 499 -39.15 13.50 8.89
N ILE A 500 -38.11 12.81 9.33
CA ILE A 500 -37.81 11.43 8.93
C ILE A 500 -38.36 10.49 10.00
N ALA A 501 -39.29 9.63 9.61
CA ALA A 501 -39.85 8.62 10.50
C ALA A 501 -38.95 7.38 10.58
N ALA A 502 -38.89 6.76 11.75
CA ALA A 502 -38.51 5.35 11.84
C ALA A 502 -39.71 4.48 11.43
N VAL A 503 -39.46 3.40 10.69
CA VAL A 503 -40.52 2.51 10.18
C VAL A 503 -40.24 1.09 10.67
N PHE A 504 -41.28 0.44 11.19
CA PHE A 504 -41.25 -0.92 11.71
C PHE A 504 -42.25 -1.75 10.90
N GLU A 505 -41.81 -2.85 10.31
CA GLU A 505 -42.61 -3.65 9.37
C GLU A 505 -42.52 -5.13 9.74
N SER A 506 -43.63 -5.88 9.62
CA SER A 506 -43.60 -7.35 9.80
C SER A 506 -42.63 -8.02 8.81
N GLU A 507 -41.98 -9.10 9.21
CA GLU A 507 -41.17 -9.94 8.31
C GLU A 507 -42.00 -10.49 7.13
N GLU A 508 -43.30 -10.69 7.35
CA GLU A 508 -44.29 -11.12 6.33
C GLU A 508 -45.00 -9.92 5.66
N TYR A 509 -44.46 -8.71 5.77
CA TYR A 509 -44.97 -7.52 5.08
C TYR A 509 -44.73 -7.58 3.57
N PHE A 510 -45.78 -7.34 2.78
CA PHE A 510 -45.68 -7.19 1.33
C PHE A 510 -46.30 -5.88 0.82
N SER A 511 -45.75 -5.39 -0.28
CA SER A 511 -46.37 -4.32 -1.07
C SER A 511 -45.98 -4.47 -2.54
N GLU A 512 -46.96 -4.55 -3.42
CA GLU A 512 -46.76 -4.56 -4.87
C GLU A 512 -45.97 -3.33 -5.35
N GLN A 513 -46.16 -2.17 -4.70
CA GLN A 513 -45.41 -0.96 -5.03
C GLN A 513 -43.93 -1.09 -4.66
N LYS A 514 -43.60 -1.70 -3.50
CA LYS A 514 -42.20 -1.99 -3.14
C LYS A 514 -41.60 -3.03 -4.07
N TYR A 515 -42.31 -4.13 -4.33
CA TYR A 515 -41.87 -5.17 -5.26
C TYR A 515 -41.52 -4.56 -6.63
N SER A 516 -42.44 -3.80 -7.24
CA SER A 516 -42.25 -3.19 -8.56
C SER A 516 -41.05 -2.23 -8.61
N LYS A 517 -40.76 -1.52 -7.50
CA LYS A 517 -39.57 -0.66 -7.39
C LYS A 517 -38.24 -1.43 -7.44
N LEU A 518 -38.21 -2.73 -7.09
CA LEU A 518 -37.00 -3.57 -7.13
C LEU A 518 -36.47 -3.81 -8.54
N GLN A 519 -37.32 -3.68 -9.57
CA GLN A 519 -36.87 -3.71 -10.96
C GLN A 519 -35.94 -2.54 -11.30
N GLY A 520 -36.19 -1.35 -10.73
CA GLY A 520 -35.37 -0.16 -10.93
C GLY A 520 -35.11 0.14 -12.41
N ILE A 521 -33.83 0.17 -12.80
CA ILE A 521 -33.37 0.41 -14.18
C ILE A 521 -33.19 -0.88 -15.01
N TYR A 522 -33.42 -2.06 -14.42
CA TYR A 522 -33.09 -3.33 -15.05
C TYR A 522 -34.19 -3.79 -16.02
N ARG A 523 -33.78 -4.36 -17.15
CA ARG A 523 -34.68 -4.97 -18.16
C ARG A 523 -35.31 -6.29 -17.72
N PHE A 524 -34.92 -6.79 -16.56
CA PHE A 524 -35.43 -7.96 -15.88
C PHE A 524 -35.74 -7.59 -14.43
N HIS A 525 -36.62 -8.34 -13.75
CA HIS A 525 -36.87 -8.12 -12.32
C HIS A 525 -35.85 -8.91 -11.48
N PRO A 526 -34.89 -8.28 -10.78
CA PRO A 526 -33.78 -8.99 -10.16
C PRO A 526 -34.22 -10.06 -9.17
N LEU A 527 -35.19 -9.74 -8.31
CA LEU A 527 -35.68 -10.66 -7.28
C LEU A 527 -36.32 -11.93 -7.87
N ALA A 528 -37.07 -11.79 -8.97
CA ALA A 528 -37.74 -12.90 -9.63
C ALA A 528 -36.74 -13.83 -10.34
N VAL A 529 -35.69 -13.24 -10.91
CA VAL A 529 -34.58 -13.98 -11.55
C VAL A 529 -33.85 -14.83 -10.52
N ILE A 530 -33.42 -14.28 -9.38
CA ILE A 530 -32.66 -15.07 -8.39
C ILE A 530 -33.50 -16.11 -7.66
N VAL A 531 -34.78 -15.84 -7.38
CA VAL A 531 -35.68 -16.84 -6.80
C VAL A 531 -35.93 -17.96 -7.82
N GLY A 532 -36.20 -17.63 -9.08
CA GLY A 532 -36.35 -18.62 -10.16
C GLY A 532 -35.09 -19.46 -10.38
N TYR A 533 -33.90 -18.86 -10.32
CA TYR A 533 -32.64 -19.59 -10.40
C TYR A 533 -32.47 -20.53 -9.21
N SER A 534 -32.67 -20.04 -7.98
CA SER A 534 -32.62 -20.82 -6.75
C SER A 534 -33.57 -22.03 -6.79
N ASP A 535 -34.78 -21.83 -7.30
CA ASP A 535 -35.78 -22.90 -7.50
C ASP A 535 -35.31 -23.94 -8.52
N SER A 536 -34.75 -23.49 -9.66
CA SER A 536 -34.23 -24.40 -10.70
C SER A 536 -33.06 -25.27 -10.22
N GLN A 537 -32.19 -24.70 -9.38
CA GLN A 537 -31.01 -25.39 -8.83
C GLN A 537 -31.31 -26.15 -7.53
N LYS A 538 -32.51 -25.97 -6.93
CA LYS A 538 -32.89 -26.47 -5.60
C LYS A 538 -31.90 -26.10 -4.49
N LYS A 539 -31.26 -24.91 -4.59
CA LYS A 539 -30.23 -24.42 -3.67
C LYS A 539 -30.53 -22.99 -3.22
N LYS A 540 -30.36 -22.70 -1.92
CA LYS A 540 -30.43 -21.31 -1.39
C LYS A 540 -29.14 -20.51 -1.64
N GLY A 541 -28.02 -21.16 -2.00
CA GLY A 541 -26.73 -20.52 -2.29
C GLY A 541 -26.19 -20.84 -3.69
N PHE A 542 -25.63 -19.85 -4.38
CA PHE A 542 -25.13 -19.91 -5.78
C PHE A 542 -24.32 -18.64 -6.15
N TYR A 543 -23.61 -18.61 -7.27
CA TYR A 543 -22.83 -17.43 -7.68
C TYR A 543 -23.55 -16.54 -8.70
N SER A 544 -23.36 -15.22 -8.60
CA SER A 544 -23.96 -14.22 -9.49
C SER A 544 -23.56 -14.37 -10.95
N ASN A 545 -22.34 -14.86 -11.22
CA ASN A 545 -21.86 -15.16 -12.57
C ASN A 545 -22.64 -16.33 -13.22
N ASP A 546 -23.05 -17.33 -12.43
CA ASP A 546 -23.85 -18.46 -12.94
C ASP A 546 -25.25 -17.98 -13.32
N VAL A 547 -25.85 -17.10 -12.51
CA VAL A 547 -27.14 -16.45 -12.80
C VAL A 547 -27.01 -15.56 -14.03
N ALA A 548 -25.95 -14.74 -14.13
CA ALA A 548 -25.67 -13.88 -15.28
C ALA A 548 -25.61 -14.70 -16.59
N THR A 549 -24.87 -15.81 -16.56
CA THR A 549 -24.75 -16.75 -17.68
C THR A 549 -26.09 -17.38 -18.06
N ALA A 550 -26.81 -17.94 -17.07
CA ALA A 550 -28.09 -18.62 -17.30
C ALA A 550 -29.18 -17.69 -17.90
N TYR A 551 -29.22 -16.44 -17.45
CA TYR A 551 -30.21 -15.44 -17.91
C TYR A 551 -29.70 -14.53 -19.03
N LYS A 552 -28.48 -14.76 -19.54
CA LYS A 552 -27.82 -13.95 -20.60
C LYS A 552 -27.77 -12.46 -20.25
N VAL A 553 -27.46 -12.15 -18.99
CA VAL A 553 -27.26 -10.80 -18.46
C VAL A 553 -25.75 -10.53 -18.36
N ASP A 554 -25.32 -9.32 -18.67
CA ASP A 554 -23.95 -8.88 -18.44
C ASP A 554 -23.54 -9.05 -16.95
N PRO A 555 -22.40 -9.69 -16.61
CA PRO A 555 -22.00 -9.95 -15.23
C PRO A 555 -21.90 -8.68 -14.37
N LYS A 556 -21.47 -7.55 -14.92
CA LYS A 556 -21.39 -6.28 -14.18
C LYS A 556 -22.79 -5.75 -13.82
N THR A 557 -23.74 -5.86 -14.75
CA THR A 557 -25.15 -5.54 -14.54
C THR A 557 -25.79 -6.47 -13.49
N MET A 558 -25.50 -7.77 -13.53
CA MET A 558 -25.96 -8.73 -12.52
C MET A 558 -25.38 -8.41 -11.14
N LYS A 559 -24.07 -8.13 -11.03
CA LYS A 559 -23.42 -7.71 -9.79
C LYS A 559 -24.06 -6.45 -9.19
N GLY A 560 -24.35 -5.43 -10.01
CA GLY A 560 -25.08 -4.24 -9.57
C GLY A 560 -26.49 -4.54 -9.05
N ALA A 561 -27.21 -5.46 -9.70
CA ALA A 561 -28.53 -5.90 -9.29
C ALA A 561 -28.48 -6.64 -7.93
N MET A 562 -27.48 -7.49 -7.71
CA MET A 562 -27.30 -8.20 -6.44
C MET A 562 -26.96 -7.24 -5.30
N THR A 563 -26.05 -6.29 -5.53
CA THR A 563 -25.75 -5.22 -4.56
C THR A 563 -27.02 -4.44 -4.19
N SER A 564 -27.92 -4.18 -5.13
CA SER A 564 -29.22 -3.51 -4.87
C SER A 564 -30.18 -4.35 -4.01
N LEU A 565 -30.29 -5.65 -4.27
CA LEU A 565 -31.15 -6.56 -3.49
C LEU A 565 -30.63 -6.78 -2.07
N MET A 566 -29.31 -6.92 -1.92
CA MET A 566 -28.63 -7.05 -0.64
C MET A 566 -28.85 -5.82 0.25
N LYS A 567 -28.69 -4.61 -0.31
CA LYS A 567 -28.96 -3.34 0.39
C LYS A 567 -30.40 -3.20 0.90
N GLN A 568 -31.35 -3.95 0.32
CA GLN A 568 -32.76 -3.97 0.71
C GLN A 568 -33.15 -5.21 1.55
N GLY A 569 -32.16 -6.01 1.97
CA GLY A 569 -32.36 -7.16 2.87
C GLY A 569 -32.82 -8.46 2.20
N PHE A 570 -32.88 -8.54 0.87
CA PHE A 570 -33.40 -9.73 0.17
C PHE A 570 -32.39 -10.89 0.05
N ILE A 571 -31.10 -10.59 0.07
CA ILE A 571 -30.01 -11.57 0.01
C ILE A 571 -28.88 -11.20 0.97
N ASP A 572 -28.04 -12.16 1.30
CA ASP A 572 -26.63 -11.90 1.59
C ASP A 572 -25.85 -12.04 0.27
N TYR A 573 -24.88 -11.16 0.01
CA TYR A 573 -24.10 -11.15 -1.22
C TYR A 573 -22.64 -10.77 -0.96
N ASN A 574 -21.72 -11.68 -1.30
CA ASN A 574 -20.30 -11.39 -1.33
C ASN A 574 -19.93 -10.92 -2.75
N SER A 575 -19.75 -9.61 -2.95
CA SER A 575 -19.45 -9.10 -4.29
C SER A 575 -18.03 -9.35 -4.79
N ARG A 576 -17.12 -9.85 -3.94
CA ARG A 576 -15.78 -10.28 -4.34
C ARG A 576 -15.82 -11.65 -5.00
N THR A 577 -16.39 -12.64 -4.32
CA THR A 577 -16.54 -14.01 -4.87
C THR A 577 -17.73 -14.13 -5.82
N GLY A 578 -18.69 -13.21 -5.73
CA GLY A 578 -19.98 -13.29 -6.41
C GLY A 578 -21.00 -14.21 -5.71
N TYR A 579 -20.68 -14.77 -4.54
CA TYR A 579 -21.58 -15.69 -3.84
C TYR A 579 -22.84 -14.99 -3.31
N ILE A 580 -24.00 -15.57 -3.61
CA ILE A 580 -25.33 -15.14 -3.17
C ILE A 580 -25.89 -16.19 -2.21
N LYS A 581 -26.50 -15.75 -1.10
CA LYS A 581 -27.36 -16.57 -0.25
C LYS A 581 -28.74 -15.93 -0.14
N LEU A 582 -29.75 -16.63 -0.65
CA LEU A 582 -31.13 -16.17 -0.76
C LEU A 582 -31.82 -16.20 0.62
N LYS A 583 -32.39 -15.06 1.04
CA LYS A 583 -33.18 -14.97 2.27
C LYS A 583 -34.64 -15.30 2.03
N ASP A 584 -35.35 -15.71 3.08
CA ASP A 584 -36.74 -16.14 2.95
C ASP A 584 -37.69 -14.98 2.60
N LYS A 585 -37.35 -13.74 2.99
CA LYS A 585 -37.97 -12.49 2.49
C LYS A 585 -38.05 -12.42 0.95
N ALA A 586 -37.00 -12.83 0.24
CA ALA A 586 -37.00 -12.82 -1.23
C ALA A 586 -38.02 -13.79 -1.81
N ARG A 587 -38.15 -14.97 -1.17
CA ARG A 587 -39.15 -15.97 -1.54
C ARG A 587 -40.56 -15.50 -1.19
N HIS A 588 -40.77 -14.93 -0.01
CA HIS A 588 -42.03 -14.27 0.37
C HIS A 588 -42.46 -13.27 -0.71
N TYR A 589 -41.66 -12.23 -0.99
CA TYR A 589 -42.03 -11.18 -1.95
C TYR A 589 -42.35 -11.71 -3.37
N VAL A 590 -41.65 -12.75 -3.85
CA VAL A 590 -41.92 -13.36 -5.16
C VAL A 590 -43.15 -14.27 -5.14
N LEU A 591 -43.46 -14.94 -4.02
CA LEU A 591 -44.65 -15.78 -3.90
C LEU A 591 -45.92 -14.96 -3.63
N SER A 592 -45.86 -13.96 -2.77
CA SER A 592 -46.94 -13.00 -2.52
C SER A 592 -47.32 -12.26 -3.79
N ARG A 593 -46.33 -11.85 -4.61
CA ARG A 593 -46.60 -11.26 -5.95
C ARG A 593 -47.27 -12.23 -6.94
N ARG A 594 -47.14 -13.54 -6.73
CA ARG A 594 -47.71 -14.59 -7.59
C ARG A 594 -49.03 -15.13 -7.03
N ASP A 595 -49.57 -14.53 -5.98
CA ASP A 595 -50.74 -15.00 -5.23
C ASP A 595 -50.57 -16.44 -4.70
N LYS A 596 -49.32 -16.80 -4.34
CA LYS A 596 -48.91 -18.14 -3.85
C LYS A 596 -48.52 -18.17 -2.37
N LYS A 597 -48.49 -17.02 -1.70
CA LYS A 597 -48.31 -16.89 -0.26
C LYS A 597 -49.17 -15.74 0.25
N ASP A 598 -49.70 -15.90 1.44
CA ASP A 598 -50.29 -14.85 2.26
C ASP A 598 -49.23 -13.83 2.73
N TYR A 599 -49.71 -12.66 3.14
CA TYR A 599 -48.87 -11.56 3.61
C TYR A 599 -49.66 -10.60 4.50
N ASP A 600 -48.94 -9.90 5.36
CA ASP A 600 -49.49 -8.89 6.27
C ASP A 600 -49.27 -7.46 5.75
N ASN A 601 -50.02 -6.50 6.30
CA ASN A 601 -49.82 -5.06 6.09
C ASN A 601 -49.33 -4.32 7.35
N ILE A 602 -48.94 -5.08 8.39
CA ILE A 602 -48.56 -4.56 9.71
C ILE A 602 -47.36 -3.62 9.58
N THR A 603 -47.61 -2.33 9.81
CA THR A 603 -46.59 -1.28 9.74
C THR A 603 -46.80 -0.20 10.80
N PHE A 604 -45.74 0.15 11.53
CA PHE A 604 -45.73 1.25 12.50
C PHE A 604 -44.81 2.36 12.03
N ILE A 605 -45.29 3.60 12.04
CA ILE A 605 -44.53 4.80 11.67
C ILE A 605 -44.29 5.64 12.91
N SER A 606 -43.03 5.82 13.30
CA SER A 606 -42.60 6.57 14.49
C SER A 606 -41.95 7.90 14.11
N ILE A 607 -42.52 8.99 14.62
CA ILE A 607 -41.92 10.33 14.56
C ILE A 607 -41.75 10.83 15.99
N SER A 608 -40.51 10.83 16.49
CA SER A 608 -40.18 11.29 17.86
C SER A 608 -39.23 12.49 17.78
N PRO A 609 -39.72 13.74 17.92
CA PRO A 609 -38.88 14.93 17.90
C PRO A 609 -37.79 14.93 18.99
N ALA A 610 -38.05 14.29 20.13
CA ALA A 610 -37.08 14.12 21.23
C ALA A 610 -35.96 13.12 20.92
N GLY A 611 -36.08 12.33 19.84
CA GLY A 611 -35.22 11.16 19.57
C GLY A 611 -35.75 9.88 20.23
N GLY A 612 -34.98 8.79 20.13
CA GLY A 612 -35.34 7.48 20.69
C GLY A 612 -36.68 6.95 20.15
N ASN A 613 -36.71 6.60 18.86
CA ASN A 613 -37.92 6.17 18.15
C ASN A 613 -38.49 4.85 18.68
N ALA A 614 -37.64 3.92 19.12
CA ALA A 614 -38.05 2.76 19.90
C ALA A 614 -36.99 2.38 20.94
N VAL A 615 -37.45 1.70 21.98
CA VAL A 615 -36.61 1.08 23.01
C VAL A 615 -37.02 -0.39 23.12
N LEU A 616 -36.04 -1.29 23.01
CA LEU A 616 -36.18 -2.70 23.33
C LEU A 616 -35.54 -2.96 24.69
N ASP A 617 -36.28 -3.53 25.63
CA ASP A 617 -35.70 -4.08 26.86
C ASP A 617 -35.33 -5.56 26.65
N LEU A 618 -34.05 -5.89 26.85
CA LEU A 618 -33.51 -7.24 26.66
C LEU A 618 -33.92 -8.25 27.74
N ASN A 619 -34.44 -7.81 28.89
CA ASN A 619 -34.93 -8.68 29.96
C ASN A 619 -36.41 -9.01 29.77
N THR A 620 -37.27 -8.01 29.54
CA THR A 620 -38.73 -8.23 29.33
C THR A 620 -39.08 -8.62 27.90
N LYS A 621 -38.16 -8.37 26.95
CA LYS A 621 -38.38 -8.47 25.50
C LYS A 621 -39.47 -7.54 24.98
N GLU A 622 -39.76 -6.44 25.68
CA GLU A 622 -40.75 -5.47 25.22
C GLU A 622 -40.12 -4.43 24.28
N LEU A 623 -40.62 -4.36 23.04
CA LEU A 623 -40.30 -3.29 22.08
C LEU A 623 -41.31 -2.14 22.17
N THR A 624 -40.93 -1.07 22.89
CA THR A 624 -41.74 0.16 22.99
C THR A 624 -41.43 1.11 21.83
N VAL A 625 -42.34 1.24 20.87
CA VAL A 625 -42.27 2.23 19.79
C VAL A 625 -42.90 3.55 20.23
N LYS A 626 -42.14 4.66 20.16
CA LYS A 626 -42.53 6.00 20.64
C LYS A 626 -42.97 6.89 19.47
N GLY A 627 -43.93 7.80 19.71
CA GLY A 627 -44.37 8.78 18.71
C GLY A 627 -45.02 8.15 17.47
N VAL A 628 -45.83 7.10 17.66
CA VAL A 628 -46.52 6.41 16.56
C VAL A 628 -47.53 7.37 15.90
N SER A 629 -47.28 7.72 14.63
CA SER A 629 -48.13 8.62 13.84
C SER A 629 -49.12 7.88 12.94
N ARG A 630 -48.86 6.60 12.64
CA ARG A 630 -49.77 5.70 11.92
C ARG A 630 -49.48 4.24 12.25
N VAL A 631 -50.54 3.46 12.32
CA VAL A 631 -50.56 1.99 12.29
C VAL A 631 -51.41 1.58 11.08
N ASN A 632 -51.00 0.56 10.32
CA ASN A 632 -51.84 -0.10 9.30
C ASN A 632 -51.82 -1.62 9.48
#